data_AF-A0A661S088-F1
#
_entry.id   AF-A0A661S088-F1
#
_cell.length_a   1.000
_cell.length_b   1.000
_cell.length_c   1.000
_cell.angle_alpha   90.00
_cell.angle_beta   90.00
_cell.angle_gamma   90.00
#
_symmetry.space_group_name_H-M   'P 1'
#
loop_
_entity.id
_entity.type
_entity.pdbx_description
1 polymer ?
#
loop_
_entity_poly.entity_id
_entity_poly.type
_entity_poly.pdbx_seq_one_letter_code
_entity_poly.pdbx_strand_id
1 'polypeptide(L)'
;MNLNKQLDHNPIRTSVPCRVDFGGTLDISTLFLPLQHLSPSSFNIALNLRTFVSLSPWKKGFVKVSSKGFESAVFKKDQSPFDHPLGLMFACATYFNA
;
A
#
# COMPACT_ATOMS: atom_id res chain seq x y z
N MET A 1 -14.48 4.49 -20.25
CA MET A 1 -14.87 3.24 -19.56
C MET A 1 -15.32 3.59 -18.15
N ASN A 2 -16.58 3.29 -17.77
CA ASN A 2 -17.09 3.64 -16.43
C ASN A 2 -16.76 2.49 -15.46
N LEU A 3 -15.60 2.61 -14.79
CA LEU A 3 -15.09 1.60 -13.86
C LEU A 3 -16.02 1.39 -12.65
N ASN A 4 -16.76 2.42 -12.23
CA ASN A 4 -17.65 2.30 -11.07
C ASN A 4 -18.71 1.20 -11.27
N LYS A 5 -19.40 1.19 -12.42
CA LYS A 5 -20.43 0.17 -12.72
C LYS A 5 -19.88 -1.25 -12.80
N GLN A 6 -18.61 -1.41 -13.18
CA GLN A 6 -17.98 -2.73 -13.25
C GLN A 6 -17.52 -3.21 -11.87
N LEU A 7 -17.03 -2.27 -11.05
CA LEU A 7 -16.56 -2.54 -9.70
C LEU A 7 -17.70 -2.74 -8.68
N ASP A 8 -18.91 -2.23 -8.97
CA ASP A 8 -20.10 -2.48 -8.14
C ASP A 8 -20.45 -3.97 -8.03
N HIS A 9 -20.16 -4.73 -9.09
CA HIS A 9 -20.43 -6.18 -9.13
C HIS A 9 -19.17 -7.03 -8.89
N ASN A 10 -17.98 -6.51 -9.17
CA ASN A 10 -16.71 -7.23 -9.02
C ASN A 10 -15.67 -6.38 -8.29
N PRO A 11 -15.48 -6.56 -6.97
CA PRO A 11 -14.38 -5.92 -6.27
C PRO A 11 -13.03 -6.40 -6.81
N ILE A 12 -12.07 -5.50 -6.96
CA ILE A 12 -10.69 -5.87 -7.30
C ILE A 12 -10.06 -6.48 -6.05
N ARG A 13 -9.55 -7.70 -6.16
CA ARG A 13 -8.82 -8.38 -5.09
C ARG A 13 -7.39 -8.63 -5.53
N THR A 14 -6.44 -8.27 -4.67
CA THR A 14 -5.02 -8.49 -4.92
C THR A 14 -4.30 -8.92 -3.64
N SER A 15 -3.10 -9.47 -3.79
CA SER A 15 -2.23 -9.78 -2.67
C SER A 15 -0.78 -9.51 -2.98
N VAL A 16 -0.03 -9.08 -1.97
CA VAL A 16 1.42 -8.86 -2.05
C VAL A 16 2.14 -9.68 -0.98
N PRO A 17 3.27 -10.34 -1.30
CA PRO A 17 4.02 -11.11 -0.33
C PRO A 17 4.89 -10.20 0.56
N CYS A 18 5.08 -10.60 1.81
CA CYS A 18 6.19 -10.14 2.65
C CYS A 18 7.52 -10.67 2.10
N ARG A 19 8.64 -10.14 2.59
CA ARG A 19 9.99 -10.53 2.15
C ARG A 19 10.95 -10.73 3.31
N VAL A 20 11.98 -11.54 3.07
CA VAL A 20 13.23 -11.57 3.85
C VAL A 20 14.32 -10.93 3.01
N ASP A 21 15.13 -10.10 3.65
CA ASP A 21 16.24 -9.37 3.01
C ASP A 21 17.59 -9.87 3.55
N PHE A 22 18.47 -10.25 2.63
CA PHE A 22 19.85 -10.67 2.88
C PHE A 22 20.79 -9.70 2.17
N GLY A 23 21.51 -8.89 2.96
CA GLY A 23 22.28 -7.74 2.46
C GLY A 23 21.59 -6.39 2.72
N GLY A 24 20.70 -6.35 3.72
CA GLY A 24 19.94 -5.15 4.07
C GLY A 24 20.82 -3.93 4.31
N THR A 25 20.23 -2.75 4.10
CA THR A 25 20.85 -1.41 4.20
C THR A 25 21.62 -0.98 2.95
N LEU A 26 22.03 -1.91 2.07
CA LEU A 26 22.68 -1.56 0.80
C LEU A 26 21.76 -0.85 -0.19
N ASP A 27 20.45 -0.91 0.02
CA ASP A 27 19.42 -0.19 -0.74
C ASP A 27 19.12 1.22 -0.18
N ILE A 28 19.74 1.60 0.94
CA ILE A 28 19.63 2.96 1.50
C ILE A 28 20.67 3.85 0.81
N SER A 29 20.23 4.99 0.27
CA SER A 29 21.09 5.91 -0.51
C SER A 29 22.40 6.27 0.19
N THR A 30 22.36 6.50 1.51
CA THR A 30 23.55 6.85 2.31
C THR A 30 24.64 5.78 2.27
N LEU A 31 24.29 4.50 2.11
CA LEU A 31 25.26 3.40 1.98
C LEU A 31 25.49 2.98 0.53
N PHE A 32 24.45 3.01 -0.30
CA PHE A 32 24.55 2.63 -1.71
C PHE A 32 25.51 3.56 -2.48
N LEU A 33 25.31 4.87 -2.37
CA LEU A 33 26.00 5.85 -3.23
C LEU A 33 27.53 5.85 -3.06
N PRO A 34 28.10 5.81 -1.83
CA PRO A 34 29.55 5.71 -1.67
C PRO A 34 30.13 4.39 -2.23
N LEU A 35 29.36 3.30 -2.15
CA LEU A 35 29.78 1.97 -2.58
C LEU A 35 29.42 1.66 -4.03
N GLN A 36 28.79 2.58 -4.77
CA GLN A 36 28.27 2.34 -6.11
C GLN A 36 29.34 1.78 -7.07
N HIS A 37 30.60 2.19 -6.90
CA HIS A 37 31.74 1.68 -7.66
C HIS A 37 31.98 0.16 -7.49
N LEU A 38 31.48 -0.44 -6.43
CA LEU A 38 31.50 -1.88 -6.15
C LEU A 38 30.24 -2.61 -6.62
N SER A 39 29.25 -1.89 -7.17
CA SER A 39 27.96 -2.43 -7.61
C SER A 39 27.25 -3.29 -6.54
N PRO A 40 27.00 -2.75 -5.33
CA PRO A 40 26.34 -3.50 -4.27
C PRO A 40 24.94 -3.93 -4.70
N SER A 41 24.56 -5.16 -4.33
CA SER A 41 23.27 -5.76 -4.65
C SER A 41 22.63 -6.35 -3.39
N SER A 42 21.30 -6.26 -3.28
CA SER A 42 20.54 -6.95 -2.23
C SER A 42 19.97 -8.27 -2.75
N PHE A 43 19.88 -9.27 -1.87
CA PHE A 43 19.23 -10.54 -2.18
C PHE A 43 17.97 -10.68 -1.34
N ASN A 44 16.82 -10.75 -1.99
CA ASN A 44 15.52 -10.74 -1.34
C ASN A 44 14.69 -11.97 -1.73
N ILE A 45 14.01 -12.57 -0.75
CA ILE A 45 13.12 -13.73 -0.97
C ILE A 45 11.70 -13.35 -0.57
N ALA A 46 10.76 -13.51 -1.50
CA ALA A 46 9.34 -13.37 -1.22
C ALA A 46 8.82 -14.57 -0.41
N LEU A 47 8.09 -14.31 0.66
CA LEU A 47 7.49 -15.32 1.51
C LEU A 47 6.05 -15.61 1.09
N ASN A 48 5.58 -16.82 1.39
CA ASN A 48 4.14 -17.13 1.35
C ASN A 48 3.38 -16.58 2.58
N LEU A 49 3.73 -15.37 2.99
CA LEU A 49 3.05 -14.57 4.02
C LEU A 49 2.56 -13.32 3.30
N ARG A 50 1.26 -13.19 3.05
CA ARG A 50 0.72 -12.19 2.12
C ARG A 50 -0.24 -11.22 2.81
N THR A 51 -0.18 -9.96 2.38
CA THR A 51 -1.22 -8.97 2.65
C THR A 51 -2.24 -9.03 1.52
N PHE A 52 -3.51 -9.16 1.86
CA PHE A 52 -4.62 -9.17 0.91
C PHE A 52 -5.38 -7.85 0.97
N VAL A 53 -5.71 -7.29 -0.20
CA VAL A 53 -6.47 -6.05 -0.31
C VAL A 53 -7.64 -6.27 -1.26
N SER A 54 -8.82 -5.78 -0.86
CA SER A 54 -10.01 -5.72 -1.69
C SER A 54 -10.40 -4.25 -1.88
N LEU A 55 -10.59 -3.83 -3.13
CA LEU A 55 -11.04 -2.50 -3.48
C LEU A 55 -12.41 -2.60 -4.16
N SER A 56 -13.36 -1.80 -3.69
CA SER A 56 -14.72 -1.70 -4.24
C SER A 56 -15.19 -0.25 -4.20
N PRO A 57 -16.20 0.12 -5.00
CA PRO A 57 -16.81 1.44 -4.93
C PRO A 57 -17.47 1.65 -3.58
N TRP A 58 -17.56 2.92 -3.18
CA TRP A 58 -18.22 3.32 -1.94
C TRP A 58 -18.90 4.69 -2.14
N LYS A 59 -19.24 5.35 -1.03
CA LYS A 59 -19.86 6.68 -1.00
C LYS A 59 -18.94 7.73 -1.62
N LYS A 60 -19.44 8.44 -2.64
CA LYS A 60 -18.74 9.54 -3.32
C LYS A 60 -18.20 10.58 -2.31
N GLY A 61 -16.92 10.92 -2.46
CA GLY A 61 -16.22 11.91 -1.63
C GLY A 61 -15.71 11.38 -0.29
N PHE A 62 -15.90 10.10 -0.01
CA PHE A 62 -15.44 9.45 1.22
C PHE A 62 -14.60 8.23 0.90
N VAL A 63 -13.58 8.02 1.72
CA VAL A 63 -12.75 6.81 1.70
C VAL A 63 -13.02 6.04 2.98
N LYS A 64 -13.33 4.76 2.85
CA LYS A 64 -13.43 3.82 3.97
C LYS A 64 -12.27 2.84 3.90
N VAL A 65 -11.55 2.68 5.00
CA VAL A 65 -10.51 1.64 5.14
C VAL A 65 -10.89 0.74 6.30
N SER A 66 -10.83 -0.57 6.06
CA SER A 66 -11.03 -1.60 7.07
C SER A 66 -9.86 -2.58 6.99
N SER A 67 -9.30 -2.96 8.13
CA SER A 67 -8.21 -3.93 8.22
C SER A 67 -8.40 -4.79 9.45
N LYS A 68 -8.07 -6.08 9.34
CA LYS A 68 -8.16 -7.01 10.47
C LYS A 68 -7.23 -6.53 11.59
N GLY A 69 -7.77 -6.38 12.80
CA GLY A 69 -7.02 -5.91 13.97
C GLY A 69 -7.03 -4.40 14.19
N PHE A 70 -7.75 -3.63 13.35
CA PHE A 70 -7.93 -2.19 13.51
C PHE A 70 -9.41 -1.80 13.41
N GLU A 71 -9.81 -0.77 14.13
CA GLU A 71 -11.11 -0.14 13.94
C GLU A 71 -11.22 0.43 12.53
N SER A 72 -12.37 0.20 11.89
CA SER A 72 -12.60 0.70 10.53
C SER A 72 -12.78 2.22 10.57
N ALA A 73 -12.13 2.92 9.65
CA ALA A 73 -12.15 4.38 9.61
C ALA A 73 -12.74 4.89 8.29
N VAL A 74 -13.41 6.04 8.37
CA VAL A 74 -13.99 6.73 7.22
C VAL A 74 -13.62 8.20 7.31
N PHE A 75 -13.03 8.73 6.24
CA PHE A 75 -12.71 10.14 6.15
C PHE A 75 -13.15 10.71 4.82
N LYS A 76 -13.36 12.04 4.77
CA LYS A 76 -13.50 12.73 3.51
C LYS A 76 -12.17 12.66 2.78
N LYS A 77 -12.23 12.47 1.46
CA LYS A 77 -11.06 12.35 0.58
C LYS A 77 -9.96 13.39 0.88
N ASP A 78 -10.36 14.64 1.05
CA ASP A 78 -9.45 15.79 1.24
C ASP A 78 -9.09 16.09 2.70
N GLN A 79 -9.56 15.25 3.65
CA GLN A 79 -9.38 15.45 5.09
C GLN A 79 -8.88 14.17 5.78
N SER A 80 -8.28 13.25 5.02
CA SER A 80 -7.81 11.98 5.57
C SER A 80 -6.56 12.18 6.43
N PRO A 81 -6.56 11.78 7.72
CA PRO A 81 -5.37 11.89 8.57
C PRO A 81 -4.35 10.81 8.20
N PHE A 82 -3.10 11.23 7.99
CA PHE A 82 -1.99 10.29 7.74
C PHE A 82 -1.35 9.80 9.05
N ASP A 83 -1.52 10.55 10.14
CA ASP A 83 -1.19 10.14 11.50
C ASP A 83 -2.35 9.34 12.11
N HIS A 84 -2.60 8.17 11.52
CA HIS A 84 -3.62 7.22 11.96
C HIS A 84 -3.07 5.80 11.71
N PRO A 85 -3.44 4.76 12.47
CA PRO A 85 -2.95 3.39 12.22
C PRO A 85 -3.22 2.86 10.79
N LEU A 86 -4.28 3.36 10.15
CA LEU A 86 -4.64 3.09 8.74
C LEU A 86 -4.17 4.19 7.77
N GLY A 87 -3.35 5.12 8.24
CA GLY A 87 -2.94 6.35 7.54
C GLY A 87 -2.23 6.08 6.22
N LEU A 88 -1.43 5.02 6.12
CA LEU A 88 -0.80 4.61 4.86
C LEU A 88 -1.84 4.33 3.76
N MET A 89 -2.92 3.63 4.09
CA MET A 89 -3.97 3.31 3.12
C MET A 89 -4.75 4.56 2.71
N PHE A 90 -4.98 5.48 3.65
CA PHE A 90 -5.56 6.79 3.34
C PHE A 90 -4.64 7.64 2.46
N ALA A 91 -3.34 7.65 2.72
CA ALA A 91 -2.36 8.34 1.89
C ALA A 91 -2.34 7.78 0.46
N CYS A 92 -2.41 6.45 0.29
CA CYS A 92 -2.57 5.84 -1.03
C CYS A 92 -3.84 6.32 -1.74
N ALA A 93 -4.98 6.32 -1.05
CA ALA A 93 -6.25 6.76 -1.64
C ALA A 93 -6.21 8.25 -2.04
N THR A 94 -5.62 9.12 -1.21
CA THR A 94 -5.42 10.53 -1.52
C THR A 94 -4.47 10.74 -2.70
N TYR A 95 -3.32 10.03 -2.73
CA TYR A 95 -2.34 10.12 -3.81
C TYR A 95 -2.94 9.77 -5.18
N PHE A 96 -3.76 8.72 -5.24
CA PHE A 96 -4.45 8.31 -6.47
C PHE A 96 -5.77 9.04 -6.73
N ASN A 97 -6.10 10.05 -5.92
CA ASN A 97 -7.32 10.84 -6.07
C ASN A 97 -8.58 9.97 -6.14
N ALA A 98 -8.67 8.95 -5.26
CA ALA A 98 -9.77 7.98 -5.19
C ALA A 98 -11.15 8.61 -4.90
#